data_AF-A0AB36JP18-F1
#
_entry.id   AF-A0AB36JP18-F1
#
_cell.length_a   1.000
_cell.length_b   1.000
_cell.length_c   1.000
_cell.angle_alpha   90.00
_cell.angle_beta   90.00
_cell.angle_gamma   90.00
#
_symmetry.space_group_name_H-M   'P 1'
#
loop_
_entity.id
_entity.type
_entity.pdbx_description
1 polymer ?
#
loop_
_entity_poly.entity_id
_entity_poly.type
_entity_poly.pdbx_seq_one_letter_code
_entity_poly.pdbx_strand_id
1 'polypeptide(L)'
;MLSLRQSEEIAITHSGFEESKPSGWYTQILVIFDDGTNIEYGIGHNISYKANGSAIASQAVSNQLRTYLGKTERKVIVTYSDGTERIE
;
A
#
# COMPACT_ATOMS: atom_id res chain seq x y z
N MET A 1 -20.47 -18.99 2.38
CA MET A 1 -20.10 -18.25 1.16
C MET A 1 -19.44 -16.96 1.63
N LEU A 2 -18.14 -16.77 1.41
CA LEU A 2 -17.47 -15.51 1.76
C LEU A 2 -17.88 -14.49 0.70
N SER A 3 -18.64 -13.48 1.10
CA SER A 3 -18.94 -12.32 0.25
C SER A 3 -17.62 -11.57 0.03
N LEU A 4 -17.08 -11.64 -1.18
CA LEU A 4 -15.91 -10.85 -1.56
C LEU A 4 -16.41 -9.42 -1.79
N ARG A 5 -15.94 -8.45 -1.00
CA ARG A 5 -16.23 -7.03 -1.21
C ARG A 5 -15.46 -6.55 -2.43
N GLN A 6 -16.11 -5.80 -3.32
CA GLN A 6 -15.41 -5.23 -4.47
C GLN A 6 -14.95 -3.81 -4.16
N SER A 7 -13.73 -3.49 -4.55
CA SER A 7 -13.23 -2.11 -4.48
C SER A 7 -13.92 -1.29 -5.56
N GLU A 8 -14.59 -0.22 -5.16
CA GLU A 8 -15.21 0.76 -6.06
C GLU A 8 -14.20 1.84 -6.46
N GLU A 9 -13.44 2.36 -5.49
CA GLU A 9 -12.48 3.45 -5.70
C GLU A 9 -11.21 3.26 -4.85
N ILE A 10 -10.08 3.74 -5.39
CA ILE A 10 -8.83 3.90 -4.67
C ILE A 10 -8.35 5.34 -4.84
N ALA A 11 -8.17 6.06 -3.74
CA ALA A 11 -7.74 7.45 -3.73
C ALA A 11 -6.45 7.64 -2.92
N ILE A 12 -5.58 8.54 -3.38
CA ILE A 12 -4.48 9.10 -2.58
C ILE A 12 -5.00 10.36 -1.90
N THR A 13 -5.16 10.32 -0.59
CA THR A 13 -5.74 11.44 0.19
C THR A 13 -4.68 12.44 0.63
N HIS A 14 -3.48 11.95 0.96
CA HIS A 14 -2.33 12.78 1.31
C HIS A 14 -1.03 12.15 0.81
N SER A 15 -0.07 12.97 0.43
CA SER A 15 1.30 12.54 0.15
C SER A 15 2.29 13.64 0.51
N GLY A 16 3.53 13.26 0.80
CA GLY A 16 4.57 14.23 1.12
C GLY A 16 5.92 13.61 1.41
N PHE A 17 6.86 14.49 1.73
CA PHE A 17 8.20 14.12 2.18
C PHE A 17 8.28 14.19 3.71
N GLU A 18 9.03 13.29 4.33
CA GLU A 18 9.36 13.36 5.76
C GLU A 18 10.67 14.13 5.93
N GLU A 19 10.58 15.43 6.26
CA GLU A 19 11.76 16.31 6.39
C GLU A 19 12.78 15.81 7.42
N SER A 20 12.33 15.08 8.44
CA SER A 20 13.17 14.53 9.50
C SER A 20 13.92 13.25 9.10
N LYS A 21 13.67 12.68 7.91
CA LYS A 21 14.29 11.44 7.44
C LYS A 21 14.89 11.60 6.04
N PRO A 22 16.18 11.26 5.83
CA PRO A 22 16.79 11.34 4.51
C PRO A 22 16.05 10.48 3.47
N SER A 23 15.68 11.10 2.35
CA SER A 23 14.84 10.49 1.29
C SER A 23 13.52 9.92 1.81
N GLY A 24 12.99 10.49 2.89
CA GLY A 24 11.74 10.09 3.51
C GLY A 24 10.53 10.54 2.71
N TRP A 25 9.59 9.64 2.46
CA TRP A 25 8.30 9.96 1.83
C TRP A 25 7.18 9.10 2.40
N TYR A 26 5.96 9.60 2.25
CA TYR A 26 4.74 8.90 2.66
C TYR A 26 3.59 9.19 1.70
N THR A 27 2.62 8.28 1.67
CA THR A 27 1.29 8.49 1.08
C THR A 27 0.23 7.79 1.91
N GLN A 28 -0.96 8.38 1.97
CA GLN A 28 -2.17 7.82 2.57
C GLN A 28 -3.10 7.36 1.45
N ILE A 29 -3.56 6.12 1.55
CA ILE A 29 -4.41 5.45 0.58
C ILE A 29 -5.76 5.19 1.24
N LEU A 30 -6.83 5.59 0.57
CA LEU A 30 -8.20 5.26 0.90
C LEU A 30 -8.73 4.27 -0.13
N VAL A 31 -9.23 3.12 0.32
CA VAL A 31 -9.95 2.15 -0.50
C VAL A 31 -11.41 2.17 -0.09
N ILE A 32 -12.28 2.46 -1.03
CA ILE A 32 -13.73 2.47 -0.85
C ILE A 32 -14.30 1.23 -1.50
N PHE A 33 -15.12 0.50 -0.75
CA PHE A 33 -15.78 -0.72 -1.22
C PHE A 33 -17.22 -0.41 -1.64
N ASP A 34 -17.75 -1.25 -2.53
CA ASP A 34 -19.12 -1.19 -3.06
C ASP A 34 -20.21 -1.27 -1.98
N ASP A 35 -19.90 -1.86 -0.82
CA ASP A 35 -20.76 -1.91 0.36
C ASP A 35 -20.72 -0.64 1.23
N GLY A 36 -19.99 0.39 0.79
CA GLY A 36 -19.79 1.65 1.51
C GLY A 36 -18.84 1.54 2.70
N THR A 37 -18.15 0.41 2.87
CA THR A 37 -17.05 0.31 3.84
C THR A 37 -15.76 0.90 3.27
N ASN A 38 -14.90 1.40 4.16
CA ASN A 38 -13.68 2.09 3.77
C ASN A 38 -12.49 1.53 4.56
N ILE A 39 -11.34 1.38 3.91
CA ILE A 39 -10.06 1.08 4.56
C ILE A 39 -9.07 2.20 4.23
N GLU A 40 -8.46 2.76 5.26
CA GLU A 40 -7.38 3.75 5.11
C GLU A 40 -6.07 3.18 5.64
N TYR A 41 -5.00 3.34 4.86
CA TYR A 41 -3.66 2.92 5.25
C TYR A 41 -2.56 3.78 4.66
N GLY A 42 -1.45 3.89 5.38
CA GLY A 42 -0.26 4.61 4.94
C GLY A 42 0.81 3.68 4.39
N ILE A 43 1.50 4.12 3.35
CA ILE A 43 2.78 3.54 2.92
C ILE A 43 3.83 4.63 2.91
N GLY A 44 5.07 4.28 3.23
CA GLY A 44 6.17 5.21 3.21
C GLY A 44 7.51 4.51 3.16
N HIS A 45 8.56 5.27 2.93
CA HIS A 45 9.92 4.76 2.90
C HIS A 45 10.91 5.87 3.27
N ASN A 46 12.11 5.48 3.68
CA ASN A 46 13.28 6.35 3.75
C ASN A 46 14.55 5.52 3.53
N ILE A 47 15.69 6.17 3.32
CA ILE A 47 16.94 5.49 2.93
C ILE A 47 17.47 4.46 3.95
N SER A 48 17.01 4.50 5.21
CA SER A 48 17.40 3.53 6.23
C SER A 48 16.65 2.20 6.12
N TYR A 49 15.60 2.13 5.31
CA TYR A 49 14.84 0.91 5.08
C TYR A 49 15.41 0.16 3.88
N LYS A 50 15.63 -1.16 4.06
CA LYS A 50 16.23 -2.04 3.04
C LYS A 50 15.27 -2.43 1.91
N ALA A 51 13.98 -2.14 2.05
CA ALA A 51 12.97 -2.47 1.05
C ALA A 51 11.84 -1.43 1.07
N ASN A 52 11.40 -1.03 -0.12
CA ASN A 52 10.14 -0.33 -0.34
C ASN A 52 8.99 -1.28 0.04
N GLY A 53 8.03 -0.83 0.85
CA GLY A 53 6.86 -1.65 1.20
C GLY A 53 6.57 -1.82 2.68
N SER A 54 7.27 -1.10 3.57
CA SER A 54 6.83 -0.96 4.96
C SER A 54 5.54 -0.13 5.00
N ALA A 55 4.38 -0.78 4.81
CA ALA A 55 3.11 -0.15 5.13
C ALA A 55 3.15 0.25 6.61
N ILE A 56 3.06 1.56 6.89
CA ILE A 56 2.86 2.06 8.25
C ILE A 56 1.35 2.03 8.46
N ALA A 57 0.85 0.85 8.81
CA ALA A 57 -0.54 0.60 9.09
C ALA A 57 -0.71 0.18 10.56
N SER A 58 -1.86 0.51 11.16
CA SER A 58 -2.20 -0.03 12.49
C SER A 58 -2.17 -1.56 12.46
N GLN A 59 -1.96 -2.19 13.62
CA GLN A 59 -1.92 -3.67 13.68
C GLN A 59 -3.22 -4.29 13.15
N ALA A 60 -4.37 -3.66 13.39
CA ALA A 60 -5.66 -4.11 12.88
C ALA A 60 -5.72 -4.09 11.34
N VAL A 61 -5.27 -3.00 10.72
CA VAL A 61 -5.19 -2.87 9.26
C VAL A 61 -4.17 -3.84 8.68
N SER A 62 -3.00 -3.97 9.31
CA SER A 62 -1.98 -4.95 8.92
C SER A 62 -2.52 -6.39 8.94
N ASN A 63 -3.33 -6.75 9.94
CA ASN A 63 -3.94 -8.07 10.02
C ASN A 63 -5.01 -8.27 8.92
N GLN A 64 -5.81 -7.25 8.61
CA GLN A 64 -6.76 -7.29 7.50
C GLN A 64 -6.04 -7.45 6.15
N LEU A 65 -5.00 -6.66 5.89
CA LEU A 65 -4.20 -6.74 4.66
C LEU A 65 -3.51 -8.11 4.50
N ARG A 66 -3.08 -8.75 5.60
CA ARG A 66 -2.52 -10.12 5.57
C ARG A 66 -3.57 -11.21 5.38
N THR A 67 -4.83 -10.94 5.71
CA THR A 67 -5.93 -11.91 5.60
C THR A 67 -6.36 -12.10 4.14
N TYR A 68 -6.28 -11.05 3.33
CA TYR A 68 -6.70 -11.07 1.93
C TYR A 68 -5.50 -10.88 1.01
N LEU A 69 -5.05 -11.99 0.40
CA LEU A 69 -4.05 -11.94 -0.68
C LEU A 69 -4.70 -11.34 -1.93
N GLY A 70 -4.45 -10.05 -2.17
CA GLY A 70 -4.77 -9.44 -3.45
C GLY A 70 -3.99 -10.12 -4.56
N LYS A 71 -4.68 -10.70 -5.54
CA LYS A 71 -4.10 -11.20 -6.79
C LYS A 71 -4.59 -10.32 -7.93
N THR A 72 -3.65 -9.88 -8.75
CA THR A 72 -3.93 -9.24 -10.03
C THR A 72 -3.72 -10.25 -11.14
N GLU A 73 -4.60 -10.26 -12.14
CA GLU A 73 -4.39 -11.05 -13.36
C GLU A 73 -3.41 -10.36 -14.34
N ARG A 74 -3.07 -9.11 -14.07
CA ARG A 74 -2.09 -8.33 -14.84
C ARG A 74 -0.71 -8.49 -14.20
N LYS A 75 0.30 -8.69 -15.03
CA LYS A 75 1.71 -8.66 -14.62
C LYS A 75 2.03 -7.31 -14.00
N VAL A 76 2.58 -7.31 -12.79
CA VAL A 76 3.10 -6.11 -12.15
C VAL A 76 4.62 -6.12 -12.30
N ILE A 77 5.17 -5.05 -12.88
CA ILE A 77 6.62 -4.83 -12.94
C ILE A 77 6.98 -3.91 -11.77
N VAL A 78 7.75 -4.43 -10.84
CA VAL A 78 8.30 -3.66 -9.71
C VAL A 78 9.74 -3.28 -10.06
N THR A 79 9.98 -2.00 -10.30
CA THR A 79 11.34 -1.46 -10.54
C THR A 79 11.89 -0.90 -9.22
N TYR A 80 13.05 -1.40 -8.80
CA TYR A 80 13.74 -0.97 -7.59
C TYR A 80 14.71 0.19 -7.88
N SER A 81 15.10 0.91 -6.83
CA SER A 81 16.01 2.05 -6.95
C SER A 81 17.43 1.69 -7.41
N ASP A 82 17.83 0.43 -7.24
CA ASP A 82 19.09 -0.12 -7.76
C ASP A 82 19.01 -0.53 -9.25
N GLY A 83 17.86 -0.28 -9.89
CA GLY A 83 17.60 -0.59 -11.29
C GLY A 83 17.20 -2.04 -11.54
N THR A 84 17.07 -2.87 -10.50
CA THR A 84 16.56 -4.24 -10.65
C THR A 84 15.05 -4.23 -10.88
N GLU A 85 14.54 -5.28 -11.55
CA GLU A 85 13.12 -5.47 -11.78
C GLU A 85 12.66 -6.82 -11.27
N ARG A 86 11.43 -6.86 -10.74
CA ARG A 86 10.73 -8.10 -10.37
C ARG A 86 9.35 -8.11 -11.00
N ILE A 87 8.99 -9.26 -11.57
CA ILE A 87 7.64 -9.51 -12.09
C ILE A 87 6.85 -10.24 -10.99
N GLU A 88 5.72 -9.65 -10.59
CA GLU A 88 4.71 -10.28 -9.73
C GLU A 88 3.43 -10.63 -10.51
#